data_AF-A0A7V5T6B7-F1
#
_entry.id   AF-A0A7V5T6B7-F1
#
_cell.length_a   1.000
_cell.length_b   1.000
_cell.length_c   1.000
_cell.angle_alpha   90.00
_cell.angle_beta   90.00
_cell.angle_gamma   90.00
#
_symmetry.space_group_name_H-M   'P 1'
#
loop_
_entity.id
_entity.type
_entity.pdbx_description
1 polymer ?
#
loop_
_entity_poly.entity_id
_entity_poly.type
_entity_poly.pdbx_seq_one_letter_code
_entity_poly.pdbx_strand_id
1 'polypeptide(L)'
;METPCHVSRDEALIFERSRPGRTAYSLPPLDVPTVPLETWIEARFLRTDPVAGMPEVSEVDVIRHFTRLSRWNYAVDVGMYPLGSCTMKYNPKMNERVARLEGFALHHPLTPEELSQGSLEVLKMLEELLCEITGMAAGCLQPAAGAHGELTGLLLIRACLEARGDPRRKVLIPDSAHGTNPASAAICGYSVQTIPSNERGLIDLDALRRAADRDLAALMLTNPNTLGLFEEEIEEITRIVHEAGGLVYMDGANMNALVGIARPGEMGVDVLHLNIHKTFSTPHGGGGPGAGPVLVTAELEPFLPVPRIVRRADGRLALEEDRPRSIGRVRAFYGNFGVLVRGLSYILTMGPEGLREVAETAVLNANYIAYHLK
;
A
#
# COMPACT_ATOMS: atom_id res chain seq x y z
N MET A 1 17.94 -29.71 24.13
CA MET A 1 17.60 -30.69 23.08
C MET A 1 17.44 -29.91 21.79
N GLU A 2 18.45 -29.88 20.94
CA GLU A 2 18.32 -29.33 19.59
C GLU A 2 17.45 -30.29 18.79
N THR A 3 16.23 -29.86 18.46
CA THR A 3 15.37 -30.61 17.54
C THR A 3 16.09 -30.66 16.21
N PRO A 4 16.45 -31.84 15.68
CA PRO A 4 17.14 -31.92 14.39
C PRO A 4 16.20 -31.37 13.33
N CYS A 5 16.53 -30.19 12.80
CA CYS A 5 15.77 -29.60 11.72
C CYS A 5 16.13 -30.38 10.45
N HIS A 6 15.28 -31.31 10.04
CA HIS A 6 15.36 -31.91 8.71
C HIS A 6 15.05 -30.82 7.67
N VAL A 7 16.07 -30.03 7.32
CA VAL A 7 16.04 -29.10 6.18
C VAL A 7 16.66 -29.83 5.00
N SER A 8 15.82 -30.46 4.19
CA SER A 8 16.25 -30.93 2.86
C SER A 8 16.40 -29.70 1.99
N ARG A 9 17.63 -29.22 1.76
CA ARG A 9 17.94 -28.13 0.82
C ARG A 9 18.04 -28.57 -0.65
N ASP A 10 17.73 -29.83 -0.91
CA ASP A 10 17.70 -30.44 -2.23
C ASP A 10 16.23 -30.64 -2.66
N GLU A 11 15.61 -29.58 -3.18
CA GLU A 11 14.27 -29.61 -3.77
C GLU A 11 14.39 -29.21 -5.23
N ALA A 12 14.15 -30.18 -6.11
CA ALA A 12 14.05 -29.98 -7.55
C ALA A 12 12.95 -28.96 -7.89
N LEU A 13 13.07 -28.30 -9.03
CA LEU A 13 12.00 -27.47 -9.58
C LEU A 13 10.74 -28.32 -9.76
N ILE A 14 9.56 -27.73 -9.57
CA ILE A 14 8.29 -28.47 -9.73
C ILE A 14 8.15 -29.10 -11.13
N PHE A 15 8.78 -28.50 -12.14
CA PHE A 15 8.83 -28.99 -13.53
C PHE A 15 9.61 -30.30 -13.67
N GLU A 16 10.67 -30.50 -12.88
CA GLU A 16 11.49 -31.71 -12.90
C GLU A 16 10.77 -32.89 -12.24
N ARG A 17 9.78 -32.60 -11.40
CA ARG A 17 8.87 -33.57 -10.79
C ARG A 17 7.70 -33.95 -11.70
N SER A 18 7.52 -33.25 -12.82
CA SER A 18 6.44 -33.48 -13.76
C SER A 18 6.44 -34.91 -14.31
N ARG A 19 5.26 -35.50 -14.44
CA ARG A 19 5.02 -36.79 -15.10
C ARG A 19 3.74 -36.68 -15.93
N PRO A 20 3.78 -36.98 -17.24
CA PRO A 20 2.62 -36.90 -18.11
C PRO A 20 1.38 -37.60 -17.54
N GLY A 21 0.23 -36.92 -17.62
CA GLY A 21 -1.08 -37.41 -17.18
C GLY A 21 -1.39 -37.24 -15.69
N ARG A 22 -0.47 -36.67 -14.89
CA ARG A 22 -0.75 -36.41 -13.47
C ARG A 22 -1.59 -35.14 -13.28
N THR A 23 -2.54 -35.22 -12.36
CA THR A 23 -3.43 -34.11 -12.00
C THR A 23 -3.34 -33.82 -10.50
N ALA A 24 -3.37 -32.53 -10.16
CA ALA A 24 -3.35 -32.02 -8.78
C ALA A 24 -4.65 -31.26 -8.44
N TYR A 25 -5.74 -31.53 -9.15
CA TYR A 25 -7.04 -30.91 -8.93
C TYR A 25 -8.14 -31.96 -8.89
N SER A 26 -9.20 -31.65 -8.15
CA SER A 26 -10.46 -32.38 -8.16
C SER A 26 -11.58 -31.36 -8.35
N LEU A 27 -12.06 -31.22 -9.58
CA LEU A 27 -13.24 -30.40 -9.89
C LEU A 27 -14.51 -31.22 -9.64
N PRO A 28 -15.63 -30.58 -9.25
CA PRO A 28 -16.91 -31.28 -9.16
C PRO A 28 -17.29 -31.88 -10.52
N PRO A 29 -18.06 -32.99 -10.55
CA PRO A 29 -18.57 -33.54 -11.81
C PRO A 29 -19.43 -32.49 -12.50
N LEU A 30 -19.42 -32.51 -13.84
CA LEU A 30 -20.29 -31.64 -14.62
C LEU A 30 -21.75 -31.95 -14.29
N ASP A 31 -22.49 -30.90 -13.95
CA ASP A 31 -23.95 -30.90 -13.81
C ASP A 31 -24.66 -30.59 -15.14
N VAL A 32 -23.89 -30.40 -16.21
CA VAL A 32 -24.34 -30.14 -17.58
C VAL A 32 -23.73 -31.16 -18.57
N PRO A 33 -24.38 -31.40 -19.73
CA PRO A 33 -23.81 -32.28 -20.77
C PRO A 33 -22.44 -31.79 -21.27
N THR A 34 -21.52 -32.72 -21.49
CA THR A 34 -20.24 -32.41 -22.16
C THR A 34 -20.49 -32.06 -23.62
N VAL A 35 -19.98 -30.91 -24.06
CA VAL A 35 -20.08 -30.43 -25.45
C VAL A 35 -18.69 -30.38 -26.09
N PRO A 36 -18.52 -30.78 -27.37
CA PRO A 36 -17.25 -30.63 -28.08
C PRO A 36 -16.93 -29.15 -28.28
N LEU A 37 -15.72 -28.71 -27.95
CA LEU A 37 -15.35 -27.29 -27.99
C LEU A 37 -15.43 -26.69 -29.39
N GLU A 38 -15.19 -27.50 -30.42
CA GLU A 38 -15.25 -27.15 -31.84
C GLU A 38 -16.65 -26.72 -32.29
N THR A 39 -17.68 -27.07 -31.52
CA THR A 39 -19.07 -26.65 -31.80
C THR A 39 -19.37 -25.23 -31.32
N TRP A 40 -18.53 -24.68 -30.43
CA TRP A 40 -18.73 -23.35 -29.81
C TRP A 40 -17.62 -22.36 -30.14
N ILE A 41 -16.40 -22.85 -30.36
CA ILE A 41 -15.21 -22.04 -30.59
C ILE A 41 -14.67 -22.38 -31.98
N GLU A 42 -14.55 -21.38 -32.84
CA GLU A 42 -13.97 -21.57 -34.17
C GLU A 42 -12.55 -22.15 -34.06
N ALA A 43 -12.20 -23.08 -34.95
CA ALA A 43 -10.93 -23.81 -34.90
C ALA A 43 -9.68 -22.90 -34.83
N ARG A 44 -9.72 -21.71 -35.44
CA ARG A 44 -8.62 -20.73 -35.39
C ARG A 44 -8.33 -20.16 -33.99
N PHE A 45 -9.29 -20.26 -33.07
CA PHE A 45 -9.16 -19.83 -31.67
C PHE A 45 -8.89 -21.00 -30.72
N LEU A 46 -9.00 -22.24 -31.19
CA LEU A 46 -8.70 -23.42 -30.41
C LEU A 46 -7.20 -23.68 -30.42
N ARG A 47 -6.64 -23.88 -29.22
CA ARG A 47 -5.27 -24.35 -29.06
C ARG A 47 -5.22 -25.83 -29.41
N THR A 48 -4.31 -26.22 -30.30
CA THR A 48 -4.16 -27.61 -30.78
C THR A 48 -2.92 -28.29 -30.21
N ASP A 49 -2.00 -27.54 -29.60
CA ASP A 49 -0.82 -28.03 -28.89
C ASP A 49 -1.07 -28.11 -27.37
N PRO A 50 -0.40 -29.03 -26.64
CA PRO A 50 -0.43 -29.03 -25.19
C PRO A 50 0.15 -27.72 -24.63
N VAL A 51 -0.25 -27.36 -23.41
CA VAL A 51 0.35 -26.21 -22.71
C VAL A 51 1.78 -26.54 -22.30
N ALA A 52 2.71 -26.31 -23.22
CA ALA A 52 4.13 -26.59 -23.02
C ALA A 52 4.66 -25.89 -21.74
N GLY A 53 5.43 -26.63 -20.94
CA GLY A 53 6.05 -26.09 -19.72
C GLY A 53 5.18 -26.07 -18.47
N MET A 54 3.93 -26.57 -18.51
CA MET A 54 3.13 -26.74 -17.30
C MET A 54 3.51 -28.04 -16.55
N PRO A 55 3.68 -28.00 -15.21
CA PRO A 55 4.02 -29.19 -14.43
C PRO A 55 2.79 -30.08 -14.23
N GLU A 56 2.93 -31.36 -14.54
CA GLU A 56 1.93 -32.41 -14.31
C GLU A 56 2.34 -33.20 -13.08
N VAL A 57 1.80 -32.83 -11.92
CA VAL A 57 2.16 -33.40 -10.61
C VAL A 57 0.92 -33.81 -9.84
N SER A 58 1.09 -34.63 -8.80
CA SER A 58 -0.01 -34.99 -7.89
C SER A 58 -0.22 -33.91 -6.82
N GLU A 59 -1.39 -33.86 -6.20
CA GLU A 59 -1.67 -32.93 -5.08
C GLU A 59 -0.64 -33.08 -3.94
N VAL A 60 -0.26 -34.31 -3.60
CA VAL A 60 0.75 -34.59 -2.58
C VAL A 60 2.13 -34.03 -2.97
N ASP A 61 2.48 -34.09 -4.25
CA ASP A 61 3.74 -33.50 -4.73
C ASP A 61 3.72 -31.97 -4.63
N VAL A 62 2.59 -31.32 -4.95
CA VAL A 62 2.40 -29.87 -4.77
C VAL A 62 2.58 -29.47 -3.30
N ILE A 63 1.88 -30.16 -2.40
CA ILE A 63 1.95 -29.90 -0.96
C ILE A 63 3.38 -30.06 -0.46
N ARG A 64 4.06 -31.17 -0.83
CA ARG A 64 5.45 -31.42 -0.41
C ARG A 64 6.40 -30.36 -0.94
N HIS A 65 6.27 -29.97 -2.20
CA HIS A 65 7.13 -28.97 -2.82
C HIS A 65 7.05 -27.63 -2.09
N PHE A 66 5.85 -27.06 -1.96
CA PHE A 66 5.69 -25.75 -1.32
C PHE A 66 5.92 -25.79 0.20
N THR A 67 5.68 -26.92 0.87
CA THR A 67 6.03 -27.09 2.30
C THR A 67 7.54 -27.13 2.51
N ARG A 68 8.31 -27.73 1.59
CA ARG A 68 9.78 -27.71 1.69
C ARG A 68 10.33 -26.32 1.39
N LEU A 69 9.83 -25.66 0.34
CA LEU A 69 10.23 -24.29 0.02
C LEU A 69 9.92 -23.32 1.17
N SER A 70 8.78 -23.46 1.85
CA SER A 70 8.48 -22.58 2.99
C SER A 70 9.47 -22.75 4.14
N ARG A 71 9.99 -23.96 4.36
CA ARG A 71 11.03 -24.26 5.37
C ARG A 71 12.41 -23.70 5.02
N TRP A 72 12.63 -23.26 3.78
CA TRP A 72 13.88 -22.61 3.36
C TRP A 72 13.85 -21.10 3.59
N ASN A 73 12.68 -20.53 3.85
CA ASN A 73 12.50 -19.09 4.04
C ASN A 73 12.57 -18.72 5.52
N TYR A 74 13.24 -17.59 5.82
CA TYR A 74 13.10 -16.92 7.10
C TYR A 74 11.94 -15.93 7.01
N ALA A 75 11.13 -15.84 8.07
CA ALA A 75 9.91 -15.02 8.09
C ALA A 75 9.69 -14.41 9.48
N VAL A 76 8.85 -13.36 9.55
CA VAL A 76 8.46 -12.71 10.81
C VAL A 76 7.82 -13.70 11.80
N ASP A 77 7.14 -14.72 11.29
CA ASP A 77 6.56 -15.80 12.10
C ASP A 77 7.62 -16.68 12.78
N VAL A 78 8.87 -16.66 12.31
CA VAL A 78 9.99 -17.44 12.87
C VAL A 78 10.76 -16.65 13.91
N GLY A 79 10.93 -15.34 13.71
CA GLY A 79 11.68 -14.50 14.63
C GLY A 79 11.81 -13.05 14.16
N MET A 80 12.63 -12.27 14.88
CA MET A 80 12.85 -10.86 14.58
C MET A 80 13.42 -10.68 13.17
N TYR A 81 12.90 -9.68 12.44
CA TYR A 81 13.30 -9.37 11.07
C TYR A 81 13.55 -7.85 10.94
N PRO A 82 14.69 -7.32 11.40
CA PRO A 82 14.89 -5.88 11.61
C PRO A 82 15.25 -5.12 10.32
N LEU A 83 14.37 -5.17 9.31
CA LEU A 83 14.53 -4.38 8.08
C LEU A 83 14.00 -2.95 8.29
N GLY A 84 14.90 -1.97 8.25
CA GLY A 84 14.57 -0.55 8.25
C GLY A 84 13.62 -0.20 7.10
N SER A 85 12.74 0.78 7.30
CA SER A 85 11.69 1.20 6.35
C SER A 85 10.63 0.12 5.98
N CYS A 86 10.74 -1.11 6.46
CA CYS A 86 9.79 -2.19 6.14
C CYS A 86 8.74 -2.47 7.23
N THR A 87 9.00 -2.08 8.48
CA THR A 87 8.10 -2.32 9.63
C THR A 87 7.66 -3.78 9.71
N MET A 88 8.62 -4.69 9.89
CA MET A 88 8.38 -6.14 9.96
C MET A 88 7.74 -6.55 11.31
N LYS A 89 6.54 -6.01 11.59
CA LYS A 89 5.76 -6.33 12.78
C LYS A 89 5.02 -7.65 12.64
N TYR A 90 4.57 -8.20 13.76
CA TYR A 90 3.67 -9.35 13.77
C TYR A 90 2.43 -9.09 12.90
N ASN A 91 2.03 -10.09 12.11
CA ASN A 91 0.80 -10.10 11.32
C ASN A 91 -0.25 -10.95 12.05
N PRO A 92 -1.22 -10.36 12.78
CA PRO A 92 -2.19 -11.10 13.57
C PRO A 92 -2.97 -12.12 12.75
N LYS A 93 -2.99 -13.39 13.19
CA LYS A 93 -3.74 -14.45 12.50
C LYS A 93 -5.25 -14.19 12.47
N MET A 94 -5.76 -13.37 13.39
CA MET A 94 -7.14 -12.90 13.35
C MET A 94 -7.43 -12.09 12.07
N ASN A 95 -6.48 -11.26 11.60
CA ASN A 95 -6.65 -10.47 10.38
C ASN A 95 -6.82 -11.38 9.15
N GLU A 96 -6.07 -12.50 9.09
CA GLU A 96 -6.25 -13.53 8.07
C GLU A 96 -7.65 -14.17 8.11
N ARG A 97 -8.16 -14.44 9.31
CA ARG A 97 -9.49 -15.03 9.50
C ARG A 97 -10.59 -14.08 9.05
N VAL A 98 -10.51 -12.80 9.41
CA VAL A 98 -11.51 -11.78 9.02
C VAL A 98 -11.52 -11.57 7.51
N ALA A 99 -10.36 -11.50 6.86
CA ALA A 99 -10.28 -11.34 5.41
C ALA A 99 -10.79 -12.57 4.62
N ARG A 100 -10.96 -13.72 5.28
CA ARG A 100 -11.48 -14.96 4.69
C ARG A 100 -12.97 -15.21 4.94
N LEU A 101 -13.68 -14.29 5.60
CA LEU A 101 -15.13 -14.39 5.73
C LEU A 101 -15.76 -14.52 4.34
N GLU A 102 -16.68 -15.47 4.16
CA GLU A 102 -17.22 -15.82 2.83
C GLU A 102 -17.84 -14.61 2.11
N GLY A 103 -18.57 -13.77 2.84
CA GLY A 103 -19.17 -12.53 2.32
C GLY A 103 -18.16 -11.47 1.84
N PHE A 104 -16.87 -11.66 2.12
CA PHE A 104 -15.76 -10.85 1.61
C PHE A 104 -14.94 -11.60 0.56
N ALA A 105 -14.51 -12.82 0.87
CA ALA A 105 -13.61 -13.59 0.01
C ALA A 105 -14.25 -14.05 -1.30
N LEU A 106 -15.57 -14.26 -1.31
CA LEU A 106 -16.33 -14.70 -2.49
C LEU A 106 -17.16 -13.56 -3.10
N HIS A 107 -16.95 -12.32 -2.65
CA HIS A 107 -17.70 -11.16 -3.13
C HIS A 107 -17.16 -10.66 -4.48
N HIS A 108 -18.00 -10.65 -5.51
CA HIS A 108 -17.63 -10.12 -6.82
C HIS A 108 -17.58 -8.58 -6.83
N PRO A 109 -16.52 -7.92 -7.36
CA PRO A 109 -16.41 -6.46 -7.31
C PRO A 109 -17.44 -5.69 -8.15
N LEU A 110 -18.16 -6.37 -9.05
CA LEU A 110 -19.27 -5.80 -9.83
C LEU A 110 -20.66 -6.21 -9.30
N THR A 111 -20.74 -6.81 -8.12
CA THR A 111 -22.03 -7.01 -7.44
C THR A 111 -22.71 -5.64 -7.28
N PRO A 112 -24.03 -5.51 -7.53
CA PRO A 112 -24.76 -4.26 -7.34
C PRO A 112 -24.53 -3.64 -5.95
N GLU A 113 -24.51 -2.32 -5.86
CA GLU A 113 -24.19 -1.59 -4.61
C GLU A 113 -25.16 -1.97 -3.47
N GLU A 114 -26.40 -2.32 -3.81
CA GLU A 114 -27.44 -2.70 -2.86
C GLU A 114 -27.13 -4.01 -2.13
N LEU A 115 -26.39 -4.90 -2.79
CA LEU A 115 -25.94 -6.18 -2.24
C LEU A 115 -24.50 -6.10 -1.70
N SER A 116 -23.85 -4.95 -1.84
CA SER A 116 -22.43 -4.73 -1.50
C SER A 116 -22.21 -3.87 -0.25
N GLN A 117 -23.27 -3.53 0.50
CA GLN A 117 -23.20 -2.57 1.61
C GLN A 117 -22.16 -2.93 2.68
N GLY A 118 -22.00 -4.22 3.01
CA GLY A 118 -20.98 -4.64 3.98
C GLY A 118 -19.54 -4.36 3.50
N SER A 119 -19.26 -4.61 2.22
CA SER A 119 -17.95 -4.32 1.62
C SER A 119 -17.71 -2.82 1.47
N LEU A 120 -18.75 -2.05 1.12
CA LEU A 120 -18.67 -0.59 1.05
C LEU A 120 -18.44 0.03 2.43
N GLU A 121 -19.07 -0.49 3.48
CA GLU A 121 -18.90 0.00 4.85
C GLU A 121 -17.48 -0.28 5.36
N VAL A 122 -16.89 -1.45 5.04
CA VAL A 122 -15.48 -1.74 5.34
C VAL A 122 -14.55 -0.70 4.69
N LEU A 123 -14.75 -0.40 3.42
CA LEU A 123 -13.93 0.56 2.71
C LEU A 123 -14.13 1.99 3.25
N LYS A 124 -15.39 2.37 3.49
CA LYS A 124 -15.71 3.72 4.00
C LYS A 124 -15.14 3.95 5.40
N MET A 125 -15.36 2.99 6.29
CA MET A 125 -14.84 3.05 7.66
C MET A 125 -13.31 3.08 7.68
N LEU A 126 -12.65 2.31 6.80
CA LEU A 126 -11.20 2.36 6.69
C LEU A 126 -10.72 3.74 6.20
N GLU A 127 -11.33 4.32 5.16
CA GLU A 127 -11.01 5.68 4.70
C GLU A 127 -11.14 6.69 5.85
N GLU A 128 -12.26 6.68 6.56
CA GLU A 128 -12.55 7.61 7.67
C GLU A 128 -11.55 7.47 8.82
N LEU A 129 -11.24 6.24 9.24
CA LEU A 129 -10.28 5.99 10.31
C LEU A 129 -8.86 6.40 9.90
N LEU A 130 -8.47 6.16 8.65
CA LEU A 130 -7.17 6.59 8.15
C LEU A 130 -7.08 8.12 8.07
N CYS A 131 -8.15 8.79 7.66
CA CYS A 131 -8.25 10.26 7.71
C CYS A 131 -8.09 10.78 9.15
N GLU A 132 -8.80 10.20 10.12
CA GLU A 132 -8.69 10.58 11.55
C GLU A 132 -7.27 10.39 12.09
N ILE A 133 -6.66 9.23 11.83
CA ILE A 133 -5.29 8.91 12.24
C ILE A 133 -4.28 9.92 11.69
N THR A 134 -4.55 10.49 10.51
CA THR A 134 -3.59 11.31 9.78
C THR A 134 -3.91 12.80 9.79
N GLY A 135 -5.09 13.19 10.27
CA GLY A 135 -5.58 14.57 10.20
C GLY A 135 -5.95 15.02 8.79
N MET A 136 -6.20 14.09 7.86
CA MET A 136 -6.58 14.39 6.48
C MET A 136 -8.10 14.48 6.32
N ALA A 137 -8.55 15.13 5.25
CA ALA A 137 -9.98 15.36 5.00
C ALA A 137 -10.64 14.18 4.27
N ALA A 138 -9.93 13.56 3.33
CA ALA A 138 -10.50 12.54 2.45
C ALA A 138 -9.42 11.60 1.89
N GLY A 139 -9.82 10.45 1.34
CA GLY A 139 -8.87 9.49 0.81
C GLY A 139 -9.35 8.64 -0.36
N CYS A 140 -8.40 7.87 -0.90
CA CYS A 140 -8.62 6.86 -1.92
C CYS A 140 -7.86 5.58 -1.58
N LEU A 141 -8.57 4.45 -1.58
CA LEU A 141 -8.03 3.13 -1.23
C LEU A 141 -7.57 2.30 -2.45
N GLN A 142 -7.72 2.83 -3.68
CA GLN A 142 -7.40 2.13 -4.93
C GLN A 142 -5.90 1.77 -5.10
N PRO A 143 -4.93 2.63 -4.73
CA PRO A 143 -3.54 2.37 -5.08
C PRO A 143 -3.02 1.08 -4.42
N ALA A 144 -2.26 0.32 -5.21
CA ALA A 144 -1.92 -1.07 -4.89
C ALA A 144 -0.77 -1.23 -3.88
N ALA A 145 0.04 -0.20 -3.70
CA ALA A 145 1.26 -0.20 -2.90
C ALA A 145 1.73 1.26 -2.69
N GLY A 146 2.75 1.47 -1.86
CA GLY A 146 3.26 2.81 -1.54
C GLY A 146 3.66 3.64 -2.76
N ALA A 147 4.51 3.08 -3.63
CA ALA A 147 4.92 3.75 -4.88
C ALA A 147 3.74 4.06 -5.83
N HIS A 148 2.69 3.25 -5.83
CA HIS A 148 1.47 3.57 -6.58
C HIS A 148 0.70 4.74 -5.91
N GLY A 149 0.77 4.85 -4.58
CA GLY A 149 0.28 6.00 -3.83
C GLY A 149 1.10 7.28 -4.08
N GLU A 150 2.42 7.18 -4.24
CA GLU A 150 3.29 8.29 -4.67
C GLU A 150 2.89 8.82 -6.05
N LEU A 151 2.80 7.94 -7.05
CA LEU A 151 2.30 8.28 -8.39
C LEU A 151 0.93 8.97 -8.29
N THR A 152 0.00 8.39 -7.54
CA THR A 152 -1.35 8.93 -7.37
C THR A 152 -1.31 10.33 -6.74
N GLY A 153 -0.58 10.53 -5.64
CA GLY A 153 -0.54 11.82 -4.96
C GLY A 153 0.13 12.93 -5.78
N LEU A 154 1.17 12.60 -6.55
CA LEU A 154 1.80 13.56 -7.47
C LEU A 154 0.87 13.94 -8.64
N LEU A 155 0.05 13.01 -9.13
CA LEU A 155 -1.00 13.32 -10.11
C LEU A 155 -2.09 14.22 -9.52
N LEU A 156 -2.46 14.02 -8.25
CA LEU A 156 -3.40 14.90 -7.54
C LEU A 156 -2.85 16.33 -7.39
N ILE A 157 -1.59 16.46 -6.96
CA ILE A 157 -0.89 17.75 -6.89
C ILE A 157 -0.89 18.42 -8.26
N ARG A 158 -0.55 17.67 -9.32
CA ARG A 158 -0.53 18.18 -10.69
C ARG A 158 -1.88 18.73 -11.11
N ALA A 159 -2.94 17.95 -10.94
CA ALA A 159 -4.30 18.35 -11.30
C ALA A 159 -4.78 19.56 -10.50
N CYS A 160 -4.39 19.65 -9.22
CA CYS A 160 -4.67 20.81 -8.37
C CYS A 160 -4.03 22.08 -8.92
N LEU A 161 -2.71 22.05 -9.15
CA LEU A 161 -1.93 23.17 -9.65
C LEU A 161 -2.39 23.60 -11.06
N GLU A 162 -2.63 22.65 -11.97
CA GLU A 162 -3.19 22.93 -13.30
C GLU A 162 -4.55 23.62 -13.21
N ALA A 163 -5.42 23.19 -12.30
CA ALA A 163 -6.74 23.79 -12.12
C ALA A 163 -6.72 25.14 -11.37
N ARG A 164 -5.62 25.47 -10.67
CA ARG A 164 -5.34 26.83 -10.18
C ARG A 164 -4.85 27.76 -11.31
N GLY A 165 -4.59 27.24 -12.50
CA GLY A 165 -3.97 27.99 -13.60
C GLY A 165 -2.46 28.21 -13.41
N ASP A 166 -1.84 27.45 -12.51
CA ASP A 166 -0.43 27.58 -12.14
C ASP A 166 0.29 26.22 -12.28
N PRO A 167 0.43 25.68 -13.51
CA PRO A 167 1.12 24.41 -13.73
C PRO A 167 2.62 24.56 -13.43
N ARG A 168 3.13 23.67 -12.60
CA ARG A 168 4.53 23.67 -12.14
C ARG A 168 5.24 22.39 -12.54
N ARG A 169 6.57 22.39 -12.60
CA ARG A 169 7.35 21.29 -13.17
C ARG A 169 8.39 20.67 -12.25
N LYS A 170 8.63 21.25 -11.08
CA LYS A 170 9.73 20.81 -10.20
C LYS A 170 9.23 20.13 -8.93
N VAL A 171 9.83 19.00 -8.58
CA VAL A 171 9.65 18.31 -7.29
C VAL A 171 10.98 18.30 -6.54
N LEU A 172 10.94 18.77 -5.30
CA LEU A 172 12.07 18.70 -4.37
C LEU A 172 12.00 17.40 -3.59
N ILE A 173 13.15 16.74 -3.45
CA ILE A 173 13.27 15.45 -2.76
C ILE A 173 14.55 15.47 -1.90
N PRO A 174 14.50 15.19 -0.59
CA PRO A 174 15.69 15.05 0.23
C PRO A 174 16.64 13.97 -0.30
N ASP A 175 17.94 14.15 -0.11
CA ASP A 175 18.98 13.16 -0.46
C ASP A 175 18.82 11.81 0.25
N SER A 176 18.14 11.81 1.39
CA SER A 176 17.83 10.64 2.19
C SER A 176 16.57 9.89 1.72
N ALA A 177 15.76 10.45 0.81
CA ALA A 177 14.49 9.87 0.42
C ALA A 177 14.61 8.45 -0.18
N HIS A 178 13.55 7.66 -0.06
CA HIS A 178 13.47 6.35 -0.71
C HIS A 178 13.51 6.50 -2.23
N GLY A 179 14.15 5.55 -2.93
CA GLY A 179 14.35 5.62 -4.39
C GLY A 179 13.07 5.60 -5.22
N THR A 180 11.93 5.26 -4.63
CA THR A 180 10.62 5.34 -5.30
C THR A 180 10.20 6.80 -5.51
N ASN A 181 10.50 7.71 -4.59
CA ASN A 181 10.11 9.12 -4.68
C ASN A 181 10.59 9.79 -5.99
N PRO A 182 11.89 9.78 -6.35
CA PRO A 182 12.36 10.36 -7.61
C PRO A 182 11.83 9.59 -8.82
N ALA A 183 11.65 8.27 -8.73
CA ALA A 183 11.10 7.47 -9.82
C ALA A 183 9.63 7.83 -10.12
N SER A 184 8.81 7.96 -9.07
CA SER A 184 7.41 8.39 -9.15
C SER A 184 7.29 9.80 -9.74
N ALA A 185 8.14 10.74 -9.30
CA ALA A 185 8.19 12.09 -9.86
C ALA A 185 8.57 12.10 -11.35
N ALA A 186 9.56 11.32 -11.75
CA ALA A 186 9.96 11.20 -13.15
C ALA A 186 8.85 10.58 -14.02
N ILE A 187 8.14 9.55 -13.53
CA ILE A 187 6.99 8.94 -14.23
C ILE A 187 5.86 9.97 -14.42
N CYS A 188 5.62 10.86 -13.45
CA CYS A 188 4.67 11.97 -13.56
C CYS A 188 5.12 13.09 -14.53
N GLY A 189 6.35 13.03 -15.04
CA GLY A 189 6.93 14.03 -15.93
C GLY A 189 7.47 15.27 -15.22
N TYR A 190 7.70 15.21 -13.90
CA TYR A 190 8.34 16.29 -13.15
C TYR A 190 9.86 16.24 -13.29
N SER A 191 10.51 17.40 -13.22
CA SER A 191 11.93 17.51 -12.94
C SER A 191 12.16 17.31 -11.44
N VAL A 192 13.21 16.55 -11.10
CA VAL A 192 13.57 16.27 -9.71
C VAL A 192 14.80 17.09 -9.35
N GLN A 193 14.74 17.81 -8.24
CA GLN A 193 15.89 18.47 -7.63
C GLN A 193 16.09 17.94 -6.21
N THR A 194 17.29 17.45 -5.94
CA THR A 194 17.65 16.94 -4.61
C THR A 194 17.92 18.08 -3.63
N ILE A 195 17.43 17.94 -2.39
CA ILE A 195 17.73 18.83 -1.26
C ILE A 195 18.70 18.11 -0.32
N PRO A 196 19.85 18.71 0.03
CA PRO A 196 20.79 18.07 0.94
C PRO A 196 20.23 18.02 2.38
N SER A 197 20.67 17.01 3.13
CA SER A 197 20.54 17.00 4.57
C SER A 197 21.60 17.90 5.24
N ASN A 198 21.27 18.51 6.36
CA ASN A 198 22.21 19.23 7.22
C ASN A 198 23.09 18.26 8.04
N GLU A 199 24.02 18.80 8.85
CA GLU A 199 24.95 17.99 9.67
C GLU A 199 24.25 17.07 10.70
N ARG A 200 22.97 17.34 11.01
CA ARG A 200 22.15 16.53 11.92
C ARG A 200 21.38 15.42 11.19
N GLY A 201 21.47 15.35 9.86
CA GLY A 201 20.71 14.40 9.04
C GLY A 201 19.24 14.79 8.86
N LEU A 202 18.90 16.08 9.03
CA LEU A 202 17.57 16.68 8.79
C LEU A 202 17.62 17.54 7.53
N ILE A 203 16.48 17.99 7.00
CA ILE A 203 16.45 18.85 5.81
C ILE A 203 17.22 20.17 6.07
N ASP A 204 18.11 20.56 5.15
CA ASP A 204 18.73 21.89 5.18
C ASP A 204 17.72 22.97 4.75
N LEU A 205 17.26 23.77 5.72
CA LEU A 205 16.28 24.85 5.50
C LEU A 205 16.79 25.95 4.56
N ASP A 206 18.08 26.28 4.59
CA ASP A 206 18.63 27.31 3.71
C ASP A 206 18.71 26.80 2.28
N ALA A 207 19.05 25.53 2.08
CA ALA A 207 18.97 24.89 0.78
C ALA A 207 17.52 24.79 0.27
N LEU A 208 16.58 24.47 1.15
CA LEU A 208 15.15 24.44 0.84
C LEU A 208 14.65 25.83 0.40
N ARG A 209 14.93 26.89 1.16
CA ARG A 209 14.54 28.27 0.80
C ARG A 209 15.09 28.70 -0.55
N ARG A 210 16.35 28.35 -0.86
CA ARG A 210 16.96 28.64 -2.17
C ARG A 210 16.30 27.87 -3.32
N ALA A 211 15.83 26.65 -3.06
CA ALA A 211 15.25 25.77 -4.06
C ALA A 211 13.73 25.96 -4.24
N ALA A 212 13.04 26.50 -3.23
CA ALA A 212 11.61 26.77 -3.25
C ALA A 212 11.28 28.02 -4.08
N ASP A 213 11.29 27.85 -5.40
CA ASP A 213 10.94 28.90 -6.37
C ASP A 213 9.51 28.72 -6.91
N ARG A 214 9.12 29.61 -7.82
CA ARG A 214 7.79 29.61 -8.45
C ARG A 214 7.44 28.34 -9.24
N ASP A 215 8.43 27.55 -9.64
CA ASP A 215 8.21 26.31 -10.43
C ASP A 215 8.10 25.08 -9.52
N LEU A 216 8.15 25.26 -8.19
CA LEU A 216 7.99 24.21 -7.20
C LEU A 216 6.56 23.66 -7.18
N ALA A 217 6.35 22.47 -7.75
CA ALA A 217 5.11 21.73 -7.64
C ALA A 217 4.96 21.10 -6.26
N ALA A 218 6.00 20.40 -5.78
CA ALA A 218 5.94 19.72 -4.50
C ALA A 218 7.28 19.53 -3.80
N LEU A 219 7.25 19.40 -2.47
CA LEU A 219 8.29 18.74 -1.69
C LEU A 219 7.79 17.33 -1.32
N MET A 220 8.55 16.28 -1.66
CA MET A 220 8.30 14.93 -1.16
C MET A 220 9.23 14.65 0.02
N LEU A 221 8.68 14.40 1.21
CA LEU A 221 9.47 14.09 2.41
C LEU A 221 8.95 12.85 3.13
N THR A 222 9.75 12.31 4.05
CA THR A 222 9.33 11.26 4.99
C THR A 222 9.54 11.82 6.40
N ASN A 223 8.58 11.63 7.30
CA ASN A 223 8.72 12.03 8.71
C ASN A 223 8.22 10.91 9.64
N PRO A 224 9.04 10.33 10.55
CA PRO A 224 10.50 10.45 10.59
C PRO A 224 11.15 10.19 9.23
N ASN A 225 12.27 10.84 8.96
CA ASN A 225 13.02 10.64 7.73
C ASN A 225 13.63 9.23 7.67
N THR A 226 14.30 8.88 6.57
CA THR A 226 14.78 7.52 6.34
C THR A 226 15.95 7.13 7.26
N LEU A 227 16.58 8.09 7.95
CA LEU A 227 17.54 7.84 9.02
C LEU A 227 16.86 7.53 10.37
N GLY A 228 15.53 7.62 10.44
CA GLY A 228 14.76 7.43 11.66
C GLY A 228 14.72 8.66 12.56
N LEU A 229 15.05 9.84 12.02
CA LEU A 229 15.03 11.11 12.76
C LEU A 229 13.74 11.88 12.45
N PHE A 230 13.16 12.51 13.46
CA PHE A 230 12.01 13.39 13.25
C PHE A 230 12.49 14.74 12.69
N GLU A 231 11.81 15.25 11.66
CA GLU A 231 12.05 16.61 11.16
C GLU A 231 11.51 17.61 12.19
N GLU A 232 12.38 18.12 13.05
CA GLU A 232 12.03 19.00 14.18
C GLU A 232 11.39 20.32 13.75
N GLU A 233 11.71 20.79 12.53
CA GLU A 233 11.26 22.05 11.97
C GLU A 233 10.20 21.84 10.87
N ILE A 234 9.38 20.79 10.98
CA ILE A 234 8.40 20.42 9.94
C ILE A 234 7.43 21.57 9.58
N GLU A 235 6.99 22.37 10.55
CA GLU A 235 6.12 23.52 10.31
C GLU A 235 6.82 24.62 9.49
N GLU A 236 8.12 24.83 9.70
CA GLU A 236 8.92 25.77 8.90
C GLU A 236 9.11 25.25 7.47
N ILE A 237 9.39 23.94 7.34
CA ILE A 237 9.55 23.26 6.06
C ILE A 237 8.28 23.41 5.22
N THR A 238 7.11 23.10 5.80
CA THR A 238 5.83 23.20 5.08
C THR A 238 5.49 24.65 4.75
N ARG A 239 5.74 25.59 5.67
CA ARG A 239 5.56 27.02 5.41
C ARG A 239 6.39 27.52 4.21
N ILE A 240 7.68 27.17 4.12
CA ILE A 240 8.53 27.57 2.99
C ILE A 240 7.97 27.06 1.65
N VAL A 241 7.51 25.80 1.62
CA VAL A 241 6.92 25.19 0.41
C VAL A 241 5.63 25.88 0.02
N HIS A 242 4.74 26.14 0.99
CA HIS A 242 3.47 26.81 0.78
C HIS A 242 3.62 28.29 0.39
N GLU A 243 4.58 29.02 0.96
CA GLU A 243 4.89 30.40 0.58
C GLU A 243 5.39 30.50 -0.87
N ALA A 244 6.11 29.48 -1.36
CA ALA A 244 6.44 29.35 -2.78
C ALA A 244 5.24 28.94 -3.65
N GLY A 245 4.14 28.50 -3.04
CA GLY A 245 2.89 28.02 -3.66
C GLY A 245 2.90 26.53 -4.07
N GLY A 246 3.93 25.78 -3.65
CA GLY A 246 3.98 24.33 -3.84
C GLY A 246 3.16 23.58 -2.81
N LEU A 247 3.09 22.25 -2.95
CA LEU A 247 2.40 21.36 -2.00
C LEU A 247 3.36 20.38 -1.33
N VAL A 248 3.02 19.90 -0.15
CA VAL A 248 3.83 18.97 0.64
C VAL A 248 3.24 17.56 0.51
N TYR A 249 4.04 16.69 -0.10
CA TYR A 249 3.78 15.26 -0.16
C TYR A 249 4.55 14.56 0.95
N MET A 250 3.86 13.78 1.78
CA MET A 250 4.52 12.92 2.78
C MET A 250 4.45 11.44 2.39
N ASP A 251 5.61 10.80 2.32
CA ASP A 251 5.74 9.36 2.33
C ASP A 251 5.43 8.82 3.73
N GLY A 252 4.31 8.10 3.86
CA GLY A 252 3.86 7.54 5.12
C GLY A 252 4.39 6.14 5.43
N ALA A 253 5.46 5.68 4.78
CA ALA A 253 6.12 4.42 5.11
C ALA A 253 6.55 4.33 6.58
N ASN A 254 6.89 5.46 7.19
CA ASN A 254 7.35 5.57 8.58
C ASN A 254 6.24 5.95 9.58
N MET A 255 4.97 5.91 9.18
CA MET A 255 3.83 6.26 10.04
C MET A 255 3.69 5.40 11.30
N ASN A 256 4.39 4.25 11.38
CA ASN A 256 4.42 3.44 12.59
C ASN A 256 5.02 4.19 13.80
N ALA A 257 5.83 5.23 13.58
CA ALA A 257 6.37 6.08 14.65
C ALA A 257 5.44 7.24 15.05
N LEU A 258 4.38 7.51 14.27
CA LEU A 258 3.49 8.66 14.45
C LEU A 258 2.06 8.30 14.86
N VAL A 259 1.60 7.09 14.55
CA VAL A 259 0.22 6.67 14.79
C VAL A 259 -0.18 6.85 16.26
N GLY A 260 -1.24 7.63 16.52
CA GLY A 260 -1.70 7.95 17.89
C GLY A 260 -0.85 8.97 18.65
N ILE A 261 0.18 9.54 18.02
CA ILE A 261 1.10 10.54 18.61
C ILE A 261 0.93 11.90 17.93
N ALA A 262 1.08 11.95 16.60
CA ALA A 262 1.01 13.19 15.83
C ALA A 262 0.43 12.92 14.44
N ARG A 263 -0.27 13.91 13.89
CA ARG A 263 -1.04 13.76 12.65
C ARG A 263 -0.39 14.57 11.52
N PRO A 264 0.02 13.96 10.40
CA PRO A 264 0.62 14.66 9.26
C PRO A 264 -0.16 15.88 8.76
N GLY A 265 -1.50 15.83 8.72
CA GLY A 265 -2.33 16.96 8.30
C GLY A 265 -2.17 18.19 9.19
N GLU A 266 -1.88 18.01 10.49
CA GLU A 266 -1.59 19.11 11.42
C GLU A 266 -0.16 19.67 11.26
N MET A 267 0.72 18.93 10.60
CA MET A 267 2.10 19.35 10.30
C MET A 267 2.19 20.19 9.00
N GLY A 268 1.06 20.44 8.32
CA GLY A 268 1.02 21.12 7.03
C GLY A 268 1.24 20.22 5.82
N VAL A 269 1.07 18.90 5.97
CA VAL A 269 1.10 17.97 4.82
C VAL A 269 -0.19 18.10 4.01
N ASP A 270 -0.08 18.15 2.68
CA ASP A 270 -1.23 18.28 1.78
C ASP A 270 -1.75 16.94 1.28
N VAL A 271 -0.83 16.02 1.03
CA VAL A 271 -1.12 14.66 0.58
C VAL A 271 -0.15 13.68 1.21
N LEU A 272 -0.64 12.52 1.63
CA LEU A 272 0.22 11.42 2.03
C LEU A 272 -0.25 10.11 1.42
N HIS A 273 0.68 9.17 1.25
CA HIS A 273 0.30 7.76 1.13
C HIS A 273 0.59 6.99 2.41
N LEU A 274 -0.10 5.87 2.60
CA LEU A 274 0.15 4.92 3.69
C LEU A 274 0.50 3.53 3.16
N ASN A 275 1.38 2.80 3.85
CA ASN A 275 1.63 1.38 3.56
C ASN A 275 0.86 0.48 4.55
N ILE A 276 -0.29 -0.05 4.12
CA ILE A 276 -1.10 -0.98 4.96
C ILE A 276 -0.32 -2.25 5.33
N HIS A 277 0.55 -2.70 4.42
CA HIS A 277 1.46 -3.83 4.54
C HIS A 277 2.74 -3.53 5.34
N LYS A 278 2.85 -2.33 5.93
CA LYS A 278 3.88 -1.98 6.90
C LYS A 278 3.21 -1.62 8.23
N THR A 279 2.64 -0.42 8.31
CA THR A 279 2.10 0.17 9.54
C THR A 279 0.88 -0.58 10.08
N PHE A 280 0.03 -1.13 9.22
CA PHE A 280 -1.27 -1.69 9.61
C PHE A 280 -1.34 -3.22 9.50
N SER A 281 -0.19 -3.89 9.70
CA SER A 281 -0.04 -5.34 9.95
C SER A 281 -0.48 -6.31 8.85
N THR A 282 -0.77 -5.84 7.63
CA THR A 282 -0.95 -6.76 6.50
C THR A 282 0.36 -7.50 6.22
N PRO A 283 0.34 -8.81 5.94
CA PRO A 283 1.55 -9.57 5.62
C PRO A 283 2.32 -9.01 4.42
N HIS A 284 3.65 -8.99 4.52
CA HIS A 284 4.53 -8.61 3.42
C HIS A 284 4.55 -9.62 2.26
N GLY A 285 4.15 -10.87 2.50
CA GLY A 285 3.93 -11.89 1.47
C GLY A 285 5.17 -12.26 0.64
N GLY A 286 6.39 -11.98 1.13
CA GLY A 286 7.62 -12.17 0.36
C GLY A 286 7.84 -11.13 -0.76
N GLY A 287 7.12 -10.00 -0.73
CA GLY A 287 7.24 -8.91 -1.71
C GLY A 287 5.92 -8.27 -2.12
N GLY A 288 4.78 -8.86 -1.73
CA GLY A 288 3.43 -8.33 -1.96
C GLY A 288 2.36 -9.41 -1.76
N PRO A 289 1.07 -9.05 -1.90
CA PRO A 289 0.55 -7.75 -2.30
C PRO A 289 0.56 -6.71 -1.16
N GLY A 290 0.42 -5.43 -1.53
CA GLY A 290 0.26 -4.32 -0.59
C GLY A 290 -1.08 -3.60 -0.73
N ALA A 291 -1.19 -2.44 -0.09
CA ALA A 291 -2.16 -1.38 -0.41
C ALA A 291 -1.52 -0.05 -0.02
N GLY A 292 -1.76 0.96 -0.85
CA GLY A 292 -1.18 2.30 -0.75
C GLY A 292 -2.23 3.41 -0.66
N PRO A 293 -3.16 3.43 0.32
CA PRO A 293 -4.13 4.50 0.43
C PRO A 293 -3.48 5.88 0.34
N VAL A 294 -4.11 6.79 -0.41
CA VAL A 294 -3.69 8.18 -0.52
C VAL A 294 -4.73 9.06 0.14
N LEU A 295 -4.28 9.89 1.08
CA LEU A 295 -5.12 10.76 1.88
C LEU A 295 -4.70 12.21 1.62
N VAL A 296 -5.67 13.11 1.61
CA VAL A 296 -5.47 14.49 1.16
C VAL A 296 -6.22 15.50 2.02
N THR A 297 -5.75 16.74 1.98
CA THR A 297 -6.49 17.90 2.48
C THR A 297 -7.75 18.17 1.66
N ALA A 298 -8.64 19.01 2.21
CA ALA A 298 -9.90 19.36 1.56
C ALA A 298 -9.72 20.00 0.18
N GLU A 299 -8.61 20.69 -0.05
CA GLU A 299 -8.31 21.33 -1.33
C GLU A 299 -8.04 20.33 -2.45
N LEU A 300 -7.42 19.20 -2.13
CA LEU A 300 -7.07 18.15 -3.07
C LEU A 300 -8.19 17.10 -3.25
N GLU A 301 -9.19 17.10 -2.37
CA GLU A 301 -10.34 16.20 -2.39
C GLU A 301 -11.06 16.10 -3.75
N PRO A 302 -11.32 17.22 -4.48
CA PRO A 302 -12.06 17.16 -5.75
C PRO A 302 -11.34 16.37 -6.85
N PHE A 303 -10.03 16.19 -6.71
CA PHE A 303 -9.19 15.51 -7.71
C PHE A 303 -9.03 14.02 -7.45
N LEU A 304 -9.46 13.52 -6.29
CA LEU A 304 -9.29 12.12 -5.89
C LEU A 304 -9.83 11.14 -6.97
N PRO A 305 -9.20 9.96 -7.13
CA PRO A 305 -9.66 8.95 -8.09
C PRO A 305 -11.10 8.50 -7.82
N VAL A 306 -11.81 8.16 -8.90
CA VAL A 306 -13.18 7.62 -8.87
C VAL A 306 -13.19 6.09 -9.02
N PRO A 307 -14.18 5.37 -8.46
CA PRO A 307 -15.35 5.88 -7.73
C PRO A 307 -14.98 6.27 -6.30
N ARG A 308 -15.72 7.23 -5.76
CA ARG A 308 -15.73 7.56 -4.33
C ARG A 308 -16.89 6.86 -3.63
N ILE A 309 -16.73 6.57 -2.34
CA ILE A 309 -17.78 5.96 -1.52
C ILE A 309 -18.46 7.07 -0.72
N VAL A 310 -19.73 7.33 -1.04
CA VAL A 310 -20.53 8.39 -0.45
C VAL A 310 -21.72 7.82 0.30
N ARG A 311 -22.15 8.51 1.36
CA ARG A 311 -23.36 8.14 2.12
C ARG A 311 -24.54 8.96 1.59
N ARG A 312 -25.58 8.28 1.14
CA ARG A 312 -26.84 8.89 0.70
C ARG A 312 -27.67 9.36 1.90
N ALA A 313 -28.68 10.19 1.64
CA ALA A 313 -29.59 10.72 2.66
C ALA A 313 -30.37 9.64 3.42
N ASP A 314 -30.58 8.47 2.81
CA ASP A 314 -31.21 7.30 3.44
C ASP A 314 -30.23 6.44 4.26
N GLY A 315 -28.97 6.87 4.39
CA GLY A 315 -27.91 6.20 5.15
C GLY A 315 -27.14 5.14 4.36
N ARG A 316 -27.60 4.75 3.16
CA ARG A 316 -26.93 3.73 2.32
C ARG A 316 -25.66 4.29 1.70
N LEU A 317 -24.69 3.41 1.49
CA LEU A 317 -23.48 3.75 0.75
C LEU A 317 -23.68 3.55 -0.75
N ALA A 318 -23.09 4.44 -1.52
CA ALA A 318 -23.15 4.43 -2.98
C ALA A 318 -21.78 4.74 -3.58
N LEU A 319 -21.61 4.33 -4.84
CA LEU A 319 -20.43 4.64 -5.62
C LEU A 319 -20.68 5.90 -6.46
N GLU A 320 -19.90 6.94 -6.23
CA GLU A 320 -19.93 8.19 -6.99
C GLU A 320 -18.81 8.21 -8.04
N GLU A 321 -19.18 8.19 -9.33
CA GLU A 321 -18.24 8.27 -10.45
C GLU A 321 -18.20 9.66 -11.13
N ASP A 322 -19.27 10.45 -11.01
CA ASP A 322 -19.38 11.75 -11.64
C ASP A 322 -18.63 12.84 -10.84
N ARG A 323 -17.30 12.84 -11.00
CA ARG A 323 -16.42 13.86 -10.42
C ARG A 323 -15.56 14.47 -11.51
N PRO A 324 -15.97 15.60 -12.12
CA PRO A 324 -15.35 16.12 -13.34
C PRO A 324 -13.89 16.57 -13.18
N ARG A 325 -13.44 16.83 -11.94
CA ARG A 325 -12.04 17.20 -11.63
C ARG A 325 -11.18 16.00 -11.23
N SER A 326 -11.74 14.80 -11.15
CA SER A 326 -10.99 13.59 -10.77
C SER A 326 -9.86 13.31 -11.76
N ILE A 327 -8.74 12.79 -11.25
CA ILE A 327 -7.68 12.22 -12.08
C ILE A 327 -8.07 10.86 -12.72
N GLY A 328 -9.31 10.42 -12.55
CA GLY A 328 -9.86 9.22 -13.15
C GLY A 328 -9.64 7.98 -12.28
N ARG A 329 -9.26 6.86 -12.91
CA ARG A 329 -8.97 5.59 -12.23
C ARG A 329 -7.49 5.30 -12.28
N VAL A 330 -6.91 4.95 -11.14
CA VAL A 330 -5.51 4.51 -11.03
C VAL A 330 -5.41 2.98 -11.00
N ARG A 331 -6.53 2.29 -10.81
CA ARG A 331 -6.60 0.82 -10.76
C ARG A 331 -7.98 0.28 -11.14
N ALA A 332 -8.05 -1.00 -11.49
CA ALA A 332 -9.29 -1.75 -11.53
C ALA A 332 -9.94 -1.84 -10.14
N PHE A 333 -11.28 -1.75 -10.13
CA PHE A 333 -12.14 -1.90 -8.95
C PHE A 333 -11.79 -0.92 -7.80
N TYR A 334 -11.73 -1.41 -6.55
CA TYR A 334 -11.66 -0.59 -5.33
C TYR A 334 -10.36 -0.80 -4.52
N GLY A 335 -9.30 -1.27 -5.18
CA GLY A 335 -8.03 -1.63 -4.54
C GLY A 335 -7.96 -3.09 -4.06
N ASN A 336 -6.94 -3.42 -3.26
CA ASN A 336 -6.74 -4.78 -2.75
C ASN A 336 -7.64 -5.02 -1.52
N PHE A 337 -8.93 -5.29 -1.74
CA PHE A 337 -9.94 -5.40 -0.68
C PHE A 337 -9.52 -6.28 0.50
N GLY A 338 -9.02 -7.50 0.25
CA GLY A 338 -8.56 -8.38 1.33
C GLY A 338 -7.40 -7.81 2.16
N VAL A 339 -6.51 -7.01 1.57
CA VAL A 339 -5.45 -6.30 2.30
C VAL A 339 -6.06 -5.18 3.17
N LEU A 340 -7.01 -4.43 2.61
CA LEU A 340 -7.70 -3.35 3.31
C LEU A 340 -8.49 -3.88 4.52
N VAL A 341 -9.18 -5.02 4.38
CA VAL A 341 -9.90 -5.69 5.48
C VAL A 341 -8.96 -6.06 6.63
N ARG A 342 -7.75 -6.54 6.34
CA ARG A 342 -6.72 -6.83 7.36
C ARG A 342 -6.27 -5.56 8.09
N GLY A 343 -6.07 -4.48 7.35
CA GLY A 343 -5.75 -3.16 7.90
C GLY A 343 -6.85 -2.65 8.83
N LEU A 344 -8.12 -2.71 8.40
CA LEU A 344 -9.26 -2.30 9.23
C LEU A 344 -9.37 -3.16 10.49
N SER A 345 -9.27 -4.49 10.35
CA SER A 345 -9.28 -5.43 11.48
C SER A 345 -8.23 -5.06 12.53
N TYR A 346 -7.01 -4.71 12.09
CA TYR A 346 -5.95 -4.26 12.99
C TYR A 346 -6.31 -2.95 13.69
N ILE A 347 -6.74 -1.92 12.95
CA ILE A 347 -7.09 -0.61 13.53
C ILE A 347 -8.19 -0.77 14.58
N LEU A 348 -9.25 -1.52 14.28
CA LEU A 348 -10.36 -1.76 15.21
C LEU A 348 -9.95 -2.59 16.44
N THR A 349 -9.03 -3.55 16.27
CA THR A 349 -8.54 -4.36 17.39
C THR A 349 -7.66 -3.56 18.35
N MET A 350 -6.79 -2.72 17.79
CA MET A 350 -5.85 -1.92 18.60
C MET A 350 -6.55 -0.75 19.29
N GLY A 351 -7.53 -0.13 18.63
CA GLY A 351 -8.13 1.12 19.13
C GLY A 351 -7.11 2.26 19.20
N PRO A 352 -7.53 3.46 19.64
CA PRO A 352 -6.64 4.62 19.71
C PRO A 352 -5.49 4.40 20.71
N GLU A 353 -5.76 3.82 21.88
CA GLU A 353 -4.74 3.57 22.92
C GLU A 353 -3.70 2.55 22.45
N GLY A 354 -4.14 1.43 21.85
CA GLY A 354 -3.22 0.40 21.38
C GLY A 354 -2.40 0.87 20.17
N LEU A 355 -2.97 1.70 19.29
CA LEU A 355 -2.20 2.31 18.20
C LEU A 355 -1.13 3.26 18.73
N ARG A 356 -1.44 4.05 19.75
CA ARG A 356 -0.47 4.91 20.44
C ARG A 356 0.66 4.07 21.07
N GLU A 357 0.31 3.01 21.80
CA GLU A 357 1.29 2.11 22.44
C GLU A 357 2.23 1.47 21.40
N VAL A 358 1.73 1.15 20.21
CA VAL A 358 2.55 0.63 19.09
C VAL A 358 3.63 1.62 18.68
N ALA A 359 3.30 2.91 18.56
CA ALA A 359 4.28 3.93 18.20
C ALA A 359 5.32 4.13 19.32
N GLU A 360 4.86 4.29 20.56
CA GLU A 360 5.73 4.47 21.73
C GLU A 360 6.70 3.28 21.89
N THR A 361 6.20 2.06 21.77
CA THR A 361 7.01 0.83 21.88
C THR A 361 7.98 0.69 20.71
N ALA A 362 7.57 1.02 19.49
CA ALA A 362 8.44 0.95 18.33
C ALA A 362 9.64 1.91 18.46
N VAL A 363 9.39 3.15 18.89
CA VAL A 363 10.43 4.17 19.11
C VAL A 363 11.33 3.77 20.28
N LEU A 364 10.74 3.27 21.39
CA LEU A 364 11.50 2.77 22.54
C LEU A 364 12.45 1.63 22.12
N ASN A 365 11.94 0.62 21.41
CA ASN A 365 12.73 -0.53 20.97
C ASN A 365 13.89 -0.11 20.06
N ALA A 366 13.64 0.82 19.12
CA ALA A 366 14.68 1.35 18.24
C ALA A 366 15.78 2.07 19.04
N ASN A 367 15.41 2.94 19.98
CA ASN A 367 16.37 3.67 20.82
C ASN A 367 17.14 2.73 21.76
N TYR A 368 16.47 1.73 22.33
CA TYR A 368 17.10 0.74 23.20
C TYR A 368 18.16 -0.06 22.44
N ILE A 369 17.84 -0.57 21.24
CA ILE A 369 18.80 -1.28 20.39
C ILE A 369 19.95 -0.35 20.00
N ALA A 370 19.66 0.88 19.58
CA ALA A 370 20.68 1.86 19.21
C ALA A 370 21.63 2.19 20.37
N TYR A 371 21.13 2.27 21.61
CA TYR A 371 21.96 2.47 22.79
C TYR A 371 22.93 1.31 23.03
N HIS A 372 22.49 0.07 22.81
CA HIS A 372 23.30 -1.12 23.05
C HIS A 372 24.23 -1.51 21.90
N LEU A 373 24.08 -0.91 20.72
CA LEU A 373 24.99 -1.08 19.59
C LEU A 373 26.08 0.01 19.48
N LYS A 374 25.95 1.08 20.26
CA LYS A 374 27.01 2.09 20.46
C LYS A 374 28.04 1.57 21.45
#